data_AF-A0A2V5VXK6-F1
#
_entry.id   AF-A0A2V5VXK6-F1
#
_cell.length_a   1.000
_cell.length_b   1.000
_cell.length_c   1.000
_cell.angle_alpha   90.00
_cell.angle_beta   90.00
_cell.angle_gamma   90.00
#
_symmetry.space_group_name_H-M   'P 1'
#
loop_
_entity.id
_entity.type
_entity.pdbx_description
1 polymer ?
#
loop_
_entity_poly.entity_id
_entity_poly.type
_entity_poly.pdbx_seq_one_letter_code
_entity_poly.pdbx_strand_id
1 'polypeptide(L)'
;MQEWLPREEILTFEETLRLIRVAAELGVSKVRITGGEPLTRRGVLNLVRGLPKIRGIHDIGLSTNGTLLARDVEPGMTMARSLRDAGVRSVNISLDTLDRQVYSDITGRDLYAQVLEGIAAAIAAGFDQIKLNTVLMRGRNEDQLIPLIEFAAARSLILRFIEMMPVSTTEVLDEDNFMSILEAKRLIESSYRSLIPETEFRTNGPATYYQIPGRQQRIGFIGAMTNLHFCESCNKLRLTCDGKLRPCLGSYLEFDIMKPLRGGASDEELKQFFLGVVDRKPEQHDFRNNYTPGRKMIAIGG
;
A
#
# COMPACT_ATOMS: atom_id res chain seq x y z
N MET A 1 -2.31 -10.94 -19.59
CA MET A 1 -0.91 -11.40 -19.43
C MET A 1 -0.13 -10.28 -18.74
N GLN A 2 0.72 -10.57 -17.76
CA GLN A 2 1.50 -9.56 -17.04
C GLN A 2 2.69 -9.19 -17.93
N GLU A 3 2.70 -7.98 -18.50
CA GLU A 3 3.84 -7.51 -19.29
C GLU A 3 5.02 -7.26 -18.36
N TRP A 4 6.07 -8.07 -18.54
CA TRP A 4 7.35 -7.87 -17.89
C TRP A 4 8.11 -6.80 -18.68
N LEU A 5 8.39 -5.67 -18.03
CA LEU A 5 9.18 -4.61 -18.64
C LEU A 5 10.64 -5.07 -18.80
N PRO A 6 11.28 -4.77 -19.94
CA PRO A 6 12.73 -4.89 -20.08
C PRO A 6 13.46 -4.16 -18.95
N ARG A 7 14.64 -4.66 -18.57
CA ARG A 7 15.39 -4.09 -17.45
C ARG A 7 15.77 -2.63 -17.70
N GLU A 8 16.07 -2.28 -18.95
CA GLU A 8 16.35 -0.90 -19.37
C GLU A 8 15.14 0.02 -19.21
N GLU A 9 13.91 -0.47 -19.22
CA GLU A 9 12.71 0.36 -19.06
C GLU A 9 12.35 0.61 -17.58
N ILE A 10 13.10 0.02 -16.65
CA ILE A 10 12.89 0.17 -15.20
C ILE A 10 13.97 1.08 -14.63
N LEU A 11 13.58 1.99 -13.72
CA LEU A 11 14.52 2.81 -12.97
C LEU A 11 15.50 1.94 -12.18
N THR A 12 16.80 2.21 -12.26
CA THR A 12 17.78 1.54 -11.40
C THR A 12 17.61 1.94 -9.93
N PHE A 13 18.28 1.23 -9.02
CA PHE A 13 18.24 1.61 -7.61
C PHE A 13 18.96 2.94 -7.37
N GLU A 14 20.06 3.21 -8.10
CA GLU A 14 20.75 4.50 -8.04
C GLU A 14 19.86 5.64 -8.54
N GLU A 15 19.17 5.44 -9.66
CA GLU A 15 18.20 6.39 -10.22
C GLU A 15 17.06 6.66 -9.21
N THR A 16 16.51 5.60 -8.62
CA THR A 16 15.43 5.70 -7.63
C THR A 16 15.89 6.45 -6.38
N LEU A 17 17.06 6.12 -5.83
CA LEU A 17 17.63 6.80 -4.66
C LEU A 17 17.93 8.28 -4.95
N ARG A 18 18.40 8.62 -6.15
CA ARG A 18 18.59 10.01 -6.58
C ARG A 18 17.28 10.77 -6.59
N LEU A 19 16.23 10.22 -7.20
CA LEU A 19 14.91 10.86 -7.24
C LEU A 19 14.31 11.04 -5.84
N ILE A 20 14.47 10.05 -4.95
CA ILE A 20 14.02 10.16 -3.55
C ILE A 20 14.78 11.25 -2.80
N ARG A 21 16.10 11.37 -2.99
CA ARG A 21 16.89 12.45 -2.40
C ARG A 21 16.41 13.81 -2.88
N VAL A 22 16.21 13.98 -4.19
CA VAL A 22 15.69 15.23 -4.77
C VAL A 22 14.32 15.57 -4.18
N ALA A 23 13.42 14.59 -4.05
CA ALA A 23 12.11 14.80 -3.43
C ALA A 23 12.21 15.11 -1.93
N ALA A 24 13.19 14.54 -1.22
CA ALA A 24 13.41 14.82 0.20
C ALA A 24 13.83 16.28 0.44
N GLU A 25 14.60 16.87 -0.47
CA GLU A 25 14.95 18.30 -0.45
C GLU A 25 13.73 19.20 -0.65
N LEU A 26 12.63 18.67 -1.21
CA LEU A 26 11.33 19.35 -1.34
C LEU A 26 10.36 19.05 -0.18
N GLY A 27 10.82 18.39 0.89
CA GLY A 27 10.04 18.14 2.10
C GLY A 27 9.40 16.76 2.19
N VAL A 28 9.63 15.85 1.22
CA VAL A 28 9.22 14.45 1.37
C VAL A 28 10.01 13.82 2.52
N SER A 29 9.30 13.35 3.53
CA SER A 29 9.91 12.74 4.72
C SER A 29 9.60 11.26 4.90
N LYS A 30 8.70 10.71 4.07
CA LYS A 30 8.21 9.34 4.19
C LYS A 30 8.27 8.65 2.84
N VAL A 31 8.82 7.44 2.82
CA VAL A 31 8.88 6.60 1.62
C VAL A 31 8.12 5.31 1.89
N ARG A 32 7.24 4.92 0.97
CA ARG A 32 6.57 3.62 1.01
C ARG A 32 6.93 2.84 -0.24
N ILE A 33 7.67 1.75 -0.04
CA ILE A 33 8.04 0.82 -1.10
C ILE A 33 6.82 -0.02 -1.46
N THR A 34 6.50 -0.08 -2.75
CA THR A 34 5.37 -0.82 -3.30
C THR A 34 5.71 -1.33 -4.70
N GLY A 35 4.72 -1.65 -5.54
CA GLY A 35 4.92 -2.31 -6.82
C GLY A 35 3.72 -3.15 -7.20
N GLY A 36 3.96 -4.16 -8.03
CA GLY A 36 3.28 -5.44 -7.86
C GLY A 36 3.64 -6.01 -6.49
N GLU A 37 4.44 -7.08 -6.45
CA GLU A 37 5.05 -7.52 -5.19
C GLU A 37 6.49 -7.01 -5.08
N PRO A 38 6.79 -5.99 -4.26
CA PRO A 38 8.13 -5.37 -4.20
C PRO A 38 9.24 -6.37 -3.86
N LEU A 39 8.95 -7.40 -3.07
CA LEU A 39 9.93 -8.39 -2.64
C LEU A 39 10.34 -9.36 -3.76
N THR A 40 9.66 -9.34 -4.91
CA THR A 40 10.09 -10.07 -6.11
C THR A 40 11.25 -9.40 -6.84
N ARG A 41 11.48 -8.10 -6.63
CA ARG A 41 12.56 -7.38 -7.30
C ARG A 41 13.90 -7.81 -6.72
N ARG A 42 14.71 -8.51 -7.54
CA ARG A 42 16.03 -8.99 -7.12
C ARG A 42 16.88 -7.83 -6.61
N GLY A 43 17.45 -8.01 -5.42
CA GLY A 43 18.30 -7.00 -4.77
C GLY A 43 17.56 -5.83 -4.13
N VAL A 44 16.23 -5.90 -3.95
CA VAL A 44 15.43 -4.83 -3.30
C VAL A 44 15.99 -4.37 -1.95
N LEU A 45 16.63 -5.24 -1.17
CA LEU A 45 17.29 -4.86 0.08
C LEU A 45 18.37 -3.79 -0.11
N ASN A 46 19.03 -3.71 -1.28
CA ASN A 46 20.02 -2.67 -1.57
C ASN A 46 19.36 -1.29 -1.67
N LEU A 47 18.17 -1.21 -2.28
CA LEU A 47 17.36 0.01 -2.29
C LEU A 47 16.98 0.40 -0.86
N VAL A 48 16.42 -0.54 -0.10
CA VAL A 48 15.95 -0.31 1.27
C VAL A 48 17.09 0.20 2.16
N ARG A 49 18.27 -0.43 2.12
CA ARG A 49 19.46 -0.02 2.89
C ARG A 49 20.00 1.36 2.49
N GLY A 50 19.64 1.86 1.30
CA GLY A 50 19.99 3.20 0.84
C GLY A 50 19.10 4.29 1.44
N LEU A 51 17.84 3.98 1.75
CA LEU A 51 16.84 4.99 2.16
C LEU A 51 17.17 5.71 3.46
N PRO A 52 17.60 5.05 4.56
CA PRO A 52 17.95 5.75 5.81
C PRO A 52 19.13 6.72 5.66
N LYS A 53 19.94 6.58 4.60
CA LYS A 53 21.10 7.44 4.34
C LYS A 53 20.69 8.78 3.70
N ILE A 54 19.45 8.90 3.22
CA ILE A 54 18.94 10.12 2.61
C ILE A 54 18.47 11.06 3.71
N ARG A 55 19.15 12.21 3.86
CA ARG A 55 18.76 13.25 4.81
C ARG A 55 17.32 13.72 4.53
N GLY A 56 16.51 13.79 5.58
CA GLY A 56 15.10 14.18 5.51
C GLY A 56 14.11 13.01 5.46
N ILE A 57 14.57 11.80 5.09
CA ILE A 57 13.73 10.60 5.15
C ILE A 57 13.75 10.03 6.58
N HIS A 58 12.58 9.98 7.21
CA HIS A 58 12.43 9.57 8.61
C HIS A 58 11.54 8.34 8.80
N ASP A 59 10.72 8.00 7.80
CA ASP A 59 9.77 6.90 7.86
C ASP A 59 9.81 6.08 6.58
N ILE A 60 10.10 4.78 6.73
CA ILE A 60 10.14 3.83 5.64
C ILE A 60 9.09 2.77 5.90
N GLY A 61 8.16 2.64 4.96
CA GLY A 61 7.11 1.62 4.97
C GLY A 61 7.21 0.67 3.78
N LEU A 62 6.66 -0.52 3.96
CA LEU A 62 6.47 -1.51 2.90
C LEU A 62 4.98 -1.83 2.72
N SER A 63 4.53 -2.01 1.48
CA SER A 63 3.26 -2.67 1.17
C SER A 63 3.55 -3.93 0.36
N THR A 64 3.12 -5.10 0.84
CA THR A 64 3.43 -6.42 0.28
C THR A 64 2.22 -7.35 0.43
N ASN A 65 2.15 -8.42 -0.37
CA ASN A 65 1.24 -9.53 -0.14
C ASN A 65 1.71 -10.46 0.99
N GLY A 66 2.90 -10.23 1.56
CA GLY A 66 3.43 -10.94 2.71
C GLY A 66 4.09 -12.28 2.41
N THR A 67 3.84 -12.88 1.24
CA THR A 67 4.25 -14.26 0.91
C THR A 67 5.76 -14.48 0.87
N LEU A 68 6.56 -13.41 0.76
CA LEU A 68 8.02 -13.47 0.73
C LEU A 68 8.68 -12.99 2.02
N LEU A 69 7.92 -12.61 3.05
CA LEU A 69 8.48 -12.09 4.31
C LEU A 69 9.18 -13.16 5.14
N ALA A 70 8.70 -14.41 5.10
CA ALA A 70 9.31 -15.54 5.82
C ALA A 70 10.51 -16.15 5.08
N ARG A 71 10.72 -15.78 3.80
CA ARG A 71 11.81 -16.33 2.99
C ARG A 71 13.17 -15.97 3.60
N ASP A 72 14.04 -16.96 3.76
CA ASP A 72 15.43 -16.72 4.12
C ASP A 72 16.19 -15.98 3.02
N VAL A 73 16.90 -14.92 3.42
CA VAL A 73 17.85 -14.21 2.56
C VAL A 73 19.29 -14.60 2.87
N GLU A 74 19.55 -14.97 4.13
CA GLU A 74 20.79 -15.54 4.65
C GLU A 74 20.42 -16.57 5.74
N PRO A 75 21.30 -17.54 6.08
CA PRO A 75 20.99 -18.53 7.11
C PRO A 75 20.55 -17.89 8.45
N GLY A 76 19.33 -18.20 8.89
CA GLY A 76 18.75 -17.65 10.13
C GLY A 76 18.23 -16.21 10.02
N MET A 77 18.18 -15.65 8.81
CA MET A 77 17.78 -14.28 8.54
C MET A 77 16.66 -14.25 7.48
N THR A 78 15.43 -14.05 7.95
CA THR A 78 14.27 -13.87 7.08
C THR A 78 14.30 -12.51 6.38
N MET A 79 13.58 -12.39 5.27
CA MET A 79 13.35 -11.14 4.57
C MET A 79 12.74 -10.08 5.51
N ALA A 80 11.76 -10.47 6.34
CA ALA A 80 11.16 -9.59 7.35
C ALA A 80 12.20 -8.98 8.29
N ARG A 81 13.10 -9.80 8.84
CA ARG A 81 14.15 -9.34 9.74
C ARG A 81 15.16 -8.44 9.01
N SER A 82 15.55 -8.80 7.80
CA SER A 82 16.44 -7.95 6.98
C SER A 82 15.85 -6.59 6.62
N LEU A 83 14.54 -6.52 6.36
CA LEU A 83 13.84 -5.25 6.12
C LEU A 83 13.80 -4.38 7.37
N ARG A 84 13.51 -4.98 8.53
CA ARG A 84 13.54 -4.30 9.82
C ARG A 84 14.93 -3.73 10.11
N ASP A 85 15.96 -4.54 9.99
CA ASP A 85 17.35 -4.14 10.24
C ASP A 85 17.83 -3.06 9.26
N ALA A 86 17.29 -3.05 8.04
CA ALA A 86 17.54 -2.01 7.04
C ALA A 86 16.76 -0.70 7.29
N GLY A 87 15.94 -0.62 8.34
CA GLY A 87 15.25 0.60 8.77
C GLY A 87 13.77 0.70 8.37
N VAL A 88 13.16 -0.37 7.84
CA VAL A 88 11.71 -0.40 7.60
C VAL A 88 10.97 -0.47 8.94
N ARG A 89 10.09 0.49 9.18
CA ARG A 89 9.34 0.60 10.44
C ARG A 89 7.94 0.04 10.37
N SER A 90 7.26 0.18 9.22
CA SER A 90 5.87 -0.25 9.06
C SER A 90 5.64 -1.15 7.86
N VAL A 91 4.83 -2.18 8.02
CA VAL A 91 4.46 -3.11 6.95
C VAL A 91 2.94 -3.14 6.81
N ASN A 92 2.46 -2.98 5.57
CA ASN A 92 1.08 -3.26 5.20
C ASN A 92 1.07 -4.60 4.45
N ILE A 93 0.33 -5.58 4.96
CA ILE A 93 0.19 -6.91 4.39
C ILE A 93 -1.23 -7.04 3.84
N SER A 94 -1.38 -7.33 2.55
CA SER A 94 -2.69 -7.63 1.97
C SER A 94 -3.16 -9.01 2.41
N LEU A 95 -4.36 -9.09 2.98
CA LEU A 95 -5.02 -10.33 3.40
C LEU A 95 -6.53 -10.13 3.32
N ASP A 96 -7.14 -10.66 2.26
CA ASP A 96 -8.56 -10.42 1.98
C ASP A 96 -9.48 -11.46 2.65
N THR A 97 -8.95 -12.57 3.14
CA THR A 97 -9.71 -13.70 3.71
C THR A 97 -8.80 -14.64 4.50
N LEU A 98 -9.35 -15.40 5.45
CA LEU A 98 -8.71 -16.52 6.13
C LEU A 98 -9.15 -17.89 5.57
N ASP A 99 -10.09 -17.89 4.64
CA ASP A 99 -10.44 -19.09 3.89
C ASP A 99 -9.42 -19.31 2.76
N ARG A 100 -8.81 -20.50 2.73
CA ARG A 100 -7.75 -20.84 1.77
C ARG A 100 -8.24 -20.89 0.32
N GLN A 101 -9.47 -21.37 0.11
CA GLN A 101 -10.04 -21.47 -1.23
C GLN A 101 -10.36 -20.06 -1.75
N VAL A 102 -11.07 -19.26 -0.95
CA VAL A 102 -11.37 -17.86 -1.30
C VAL A 102 -10.06 -17.06 -1.50
N TYR A 103 -9.03 -17.31 -0.69
CA TYR A 103 -7.72 -16.69 -0.87
C TYR A 103 -7.12 -17.01 -2.24
N SER A 104 -7.15 -18.29 -2.62
CA SER A 104 -6.63 -18.77 -3.90
C SER A 104 -7.42 -18.19 -5.07
N ASP A 105 -8.75 -18.07 -4.94
CA ASP A 105 -9.63 -17.50 -5.96
C ASP A 105 -9.45 -15.98 -6.11
N ILE A 106 -9.12 -15.26 -5.03
CA ILE A 106 -8.85 -13.81 -5.07
C ILE A 106 -7.45 -13.55 -5.66
N THR A 107 -6.44 -14.27 -5.18
CA THR A 107 -5.04 -14.03 -5.55
C THR A 107 -4.61 -14.73 -6.84
N GLY A 108 -5.41 -15.70 -7.32
CA GLY A 108 -5.13 -16.55 -8.46
C GLY A 108 -4.07 -17.63 -8.20
N ARG A 109 -3.58 -17.78 -6.95
CA ARG A 109 -2.57 -18.77 -6.56
C ARG A 109 -2.76 -19.20 -5.10
N ASP A 110 -2.58 -20.48 -4.82
CA ASP A 110 -2.56 -20.97 -3.44
C ASP A 110 -1.23 -20.62 -2.76
N LEU A 111 -1.21 -19.45 -2.13
CA LEU A 111 -0.09 -18.95 -1.31
C LEU A 111 -0.52 -18.68 0.14
N TYR A 112 -1.59 -19.34 0.59
CA TYR A 112 -2.22 -19.06 1.88
C TYR A 112 -1.28 -19.35 3.06
N ALA A 113 -0.58 -20.48 3.03
CA ALA A 113 0.40 -20.82 4.07
C ALA A 113 1.52 -19.78 4.13
N GLN A 114 2.04 -19.36 2.97
CA GLN A 114 3.14 -18.41 2.85
C GLN A 114 2.77 -17.01 3.37
N VAL A 115 1.53 -16.54 3.19
CA VAL A 115 1.11 -15.25 3.77
C VAL A 115 1.00 -15.33 5.29
N LEU A 116 0.50 -16.43 5.86
CA LEU A 116 0.43 -16.61 7.31
C LEU A 116 1.82 -16.70 7.94
N GLU A 117 2.73 -17.47 7.32
CA GLU A 117 4.14 -17.52 7.70
C GLU A 117 4.79 -16.13 7.59
N GLY A 118 4.49 -15.39 6.53
CA GLY A 118 4.97 -14.03 6.32
C GLY A 118 4.50 -13.05 7.40
N ILE A 119 3.23 -13.15 7.83
CA ILE A 119 2.69 -12.37 8.94
C ILE A 119 3.41 -12.74 10.25
N ALA A 120 3.61 -14.03 10.51
CA ALA A 120 4.35 -14.48 11.68
C ALA A 120 5.80 -13.97 11.68
N ALA A 121 6.48 -14.01 10.54
CA ALA A 121 7.83 -13.49 10.36
C ALA A 121 7.89 -11.96 10.57
N ALA A 122 6.88 -11.21 10.13
CA ALA A 122 6.78 -9.78 10.39
C ALA A 122 6.63 -9.47 11.88
N ILE A 123 5.78 -10.23 12.60
CA ILE A 123 5.63 -10.09 14.04
C ILE A 123 6.95 -10.40 14.75
N ALA A 124 7.60 -11.51 14.40
CA ALA A 124 8.87 -11.92 14.98
C ALA A 124 10.01 -10.93 14.71
N ALA A 125 10.01 -10.28 13.55
CA ALA A 125 10.96 -9.21 13.23
C ALA A 125 10.73 -7.93 14.07
N GLY A 126 9.56 -7.77 14.68
CA GLY A 126 9.26 -6.68 15.60
C GLY A 126 9.05 -5.33 14.92
N PHE A 127 8.40 -5.29 13.74
CA PHE A 127 8.02 -4.02 13.11
C PHE A 127 7.19 -3.13 14.05
N ASP A 128 7.41 -1.81 14.02
CA ASP A 128 6.72 -0.85 14.91
C ASP A 128 5.20 -0.88 14.66
N GLN A 129 4.80 -1.16 13.42
CA GLN A 129 3.40 -1.23 13.05
C GLN A 129 3.17 -2.19 11.88
N ILE A 130 2.41 -3.26 12.14
CA ILE A 130 1.94 -4.20 11.13
C ILE A 130 0.45 -3.94 10.90
N LYS A 131 0.06 -3.77 9.64
CA LYS A 131 -1.33 -3.54 9.24
C LYS A 131 -1.77 -4.61 8.25
N LEU A 132 -2.87 -5.28 8.56
CA LEU A 132 -3.58 -6.13 7.60
C LEU A 132 -4.54 -5.26 6.80
N ASN A 133 -4.50 -5.41 5.48
CA ASN A 133 -5.37 -4.71 4.55
C ASN A 133 -6.29 -5.71 3.86
N THR A 134 -7.59 -5.49 4.00
CA THR A 134 -8.65 -6.30 3.41
C THR A 134 -9.46 -5.41 2.48
N VAL A 135 -9.47 -5.73 1.20
CA VAL A 135 -10.39 -5.12 0.24
C VAL A 135 -11.75 -5.79 0.39
N LEU A 136 -12.79 -4.99 0.56
CA LEU A 136 -14.17 -5.47 0.70
C LEU A 136 -14.71 -5.89 -0.67
N MET A 137 -15.19 -7.14 -0.77
CA MET A 137 -15.77 -7.73 -1.98
C MET A 137 -17.09 -8.40 -1.62
N ARG A 138 -18.19 -7.82 -2.11
CA ARG A 138 -19.52 -8.41 -1.92
C ARG A 138 -19.56 -9.82 -2.50
N GLY A 139 -20.23 -10.72 -1.78
CA GLY A 139 -20.37 -12.12 -2.18
C GLY A 139 -19.08 -12.94 -2.16
N ARG A 140 -17.94 -12.38 -1.73
CA ARG A 140 -16.66 -13.10 -1.68
C ARG A 140 -16.03 -13.19 -0.30
N ASN A 141 -16.04 -12.11 0.49
CA ASN A 141 -15.34 -12.10 1.78
C ASN A 141 -16.08 -11.36 2.91
N GLU A 142 -17.39 -11.14 2.78
CA GLU A 142 -18.21 -10.49 3.80
C GLU A 142 -18.29 -11.32 5.09
N ASP A 143 -18.28 -12.64 4.95
CA ASP A 143 -18.23 -13.62 6.05
C ASP A 143 -16.87 -13.61 6.78
N GLN A 144 -15.84 -13.01 6.17
CA GLN A 144 -14.49 -12.95 6.71
C GLN A 144 -14.24 -11.73 7.61
N LEU A 145 -15.17 -10.77 7.69
CA LEU A 145 -15.01 -9.57 8.51
C LEU A 145 -14.70 -9.91 9.98
N ILE A 146 -15.51 -10.76 10.59
CA ILE A 146 -15.38 -11.16 11.99
C ILE A 146 -14.15 -12.06 12.21
N PRO A 147 -13.90 -13.12 11.41
CA PRO A 147 -12.67 -13.91 11.49
C PRO A 147 -11.39 -13.07 11.39
N LEU A 148 -11.32 -12.12 10.46
CA LEU A 148 -10.15 -11.26 10.29
C LEU A 148 -9.92 -10.34 11.50
N ILE A 149 -11.00 -9.81 12.09
CA ILE A 149 -10.95 -9.02 13.33
C ILE A 149 -10.35 -9.85 14.47
N GLU A 150 -10.83 -11.08 14.67
CA GLU A 150 -10.32 -11.94 15.74
C GLU A 150 -8.87 -12.36 15.48
N PHE A 151 -8.51 -12.64 14.23
CA PHE A 151 -7.15 -12.96 13.83
C PHE A 151 -6.17 -11.82 14.11
N ALA A 152 -6.57 -10.58 13.78
CA ALA A 152 -5.77 -9.38 14.05
C ALA A 152 -5.67 -9.10 15.56
N ALA A 153 -6.78 -9.25 16.30
CA ALA A 153 -6.85 -9.04 17.75
C ALA A 153 -5.94 -9.97 18.53
N ALA A 154 -5.95 -11.26 18.20
CA ALA A 154 -5.09 -12.26 18.85
C ALA A 154 -3.58 -11.96 18.68
N ARG A 155 -3.22 -11.11 17.71
CA ARG A 155 -1.83 -10.77 17.36
C ARG A 155 -1.50 -9.29 17.55
N SER A 156 -2.40 -8.50 18.14
CA SER A 156 -2.26 -7.05 18.31
C SER A 156 -1.94 -6.30 17.00
N LEU A 157 -2.52 -6.74 15.89
CA LEU A 157 -2.34 -6.14 14.57
C LEU A 157 -3.43 -5.11 14.29
N ILE A 158 -3.12 -4.08 13.51
CA ILE A 158 -4.16 -3.17 13.01
C ILE A 158 -4.80 -3.81 11.78
N LEU A 159 -6.13 -3.91 11.77
CA LEU A 159 -6.88 -4.36 10.59
C LEU A 159 -7.49 -3.16 9.88
N ARG A 160 -7.45 -3.14 8.55
CA ARG A 160 -8.07 -2.08 7.74
C ARG A 160 -8.94 -2.67 6.65
N PHE A 161 -10.19 -2.28 6.64
CA PHE A 161 -11.13 -2.55 5.56
C PHE A 161 -11.10 -1.42 4.56
N ILE A 162 -11.00 -1.77 3.28
CA ILE A 162 -10.79 -0.85 2.16
C ILE A 162 -11.88 -1.09 1.13
N GLU A 163 -12.59 -0.04 0.74
CA GLU A 163 -13.50 -0.12 -0.40
C GLU A 163 -12.75 -0.48 -1.68
N MET A 164 -13.35 -1.37 -2.47
CA MET A 164 -12.84 -1.67 -3.79
C MET A 164 -12.89 -0.41 -4.66
N MET A 165 -11.77 -0.13 -5.33
CA MET A 165 -11.61 1.01 -6.23
C MET A 165 -11.40 0.50 -7.66
N PRO A 166 -11.91 1.20 -8.69
CA PRO A 166 -11.77 0.80 -10.08
C PRO A 166 -10.38 1.14 -10.64
N VAL A 167 -9.30 0.74 -9.95
CA VAL A 167 -7.94 1.11 -10.34
C VAL A 167 -7.47 0.35 -11.58
N SER A 168 -7.89 -0.92 -11.71
CA SER A 168 -7.48 -1.81 -12.81
C SER A 168 -8.59 -2.11 -13.82
N THR A 169 -9.86 -2.06 -13.38
CA THR A 169 -11.05 -2.27 -14.21
C THR A 169 -12.20 -1.46 -13.59
N THR A 170 -13.11 -0.96 -14.42
CA THR A 170 -14.34 -0.28 -13.97
C THR A 170 -15.45 -1.26 -13.57
N GLU A 171 -15.34 -2.54 -13.96
CA GLU A 171 -16.27 -3.64 -13.67
C GLU A 171 -16.25 -4.08 -12.19
N VAL A 172 -15.69 -3.27 -11.29
CA VAL A 172 -15.65 -3.56 -9.86
C VAL A 172 -16.68 -2.79 -9.04
N LEU A 173 -17.42 -1.88 -9.68
CA LEU A 173 -18.35 -0.97 -9.04
C LEU A 173 -19.83 -1.34 -9.25
N ASP A 174 -20.11 -2.57 -9.64
CA ASP A 174 -21.48 -3.07 -9.68
C ASP A 174 -22.01 -3.43 -8.28
N GLU A 175 -23.32 -3.59 -8.18
CA GLU A 175 -24.00 -3.91 -6.91
C GLU A 175 -23.59 -5.28 -6.36
N ASP A 176 -23.21 -6.21 -7.23
CA ASP A 176 -22.87 -7.60 -6.88
C ASP A 176 -21.45 -7.74 -6.30
N ASN A 177 -20.58 -6.76 -6.54
CA ASN A 177 -19.17 -6.79 -6.14
C ASN A 177 -18.80 -5.67 -5.15
N PHE A 178 -19.41 -4.49 -5.26
CA PHE A 178 -19.08 -3.37 -4.38
C PHE A 178 -19.74 -3.48 -3.00
N MET A 179 -18.93 -3.41 -1.95
CA MET A 179 -19.36 -3.31 -0.57
C MET A 179 -18.78 -2.06 0.08
N SER A 180 -19.64 -1.19 0.60
CA SER A 180 -19.19 0.05 1.25
C SER A 180 -18.61 -0.19 2.65
N ILE A 181 -17.76 0.73 3.13
CA ILE A 181 -17.29 0.69 4.52
C ILE A 181 -18.45 0.85 5.53
N LEU A 182 -19.55 1.50 5.14
CA LEU A 182 -20.72 1.69 5.99
C LEU A 182 -21.44 0.37 6.23
N GLU A 183 -21.60 -0.44 5.19
CA GLU A 183 -22.19 -1.78 5.30
C GLU A 183 -21.29 -2.70 6.14
N ALA A 184 -19.99 -2.74 5.85
CA ALA A 184 -19.04 -3.50 6.66
C ALA A 184 -19.09 -3.09 8.13
N LYS A 185 -19.14 -1.78 8.42
CA LYS A 185 -19.30 -1.27 9.78
C LYS A 185 -20.59 -1.77 10.45
N ARG A 186 -21.73 -1.70 9.77
CA ARG A 186 -23.02 -2.19 10.31
C ARG A 186 -22.98 -3.69 10.65
N LEU A 187 -22.36 -4.50 9.80
CA LEU A 187 -22.20 -5.95 10.05
C LEU A 187 -21.26 -6.23 11.23
N ILE A 188 -20.21 -5.43 11.40
CA ILE A 188 -19.33 -5.55 12.56
C ILE A 188 -20.07 -5.15 13.84
N GLU A 189 -20.83 -4.06 13.80
CA GLU A 189 -21.57 -3.54 14.95
C GLU A 189 -22.72 -4.46 15.40
N SER A 190 -23.31 -5.24 14.48
CA SER A 190 -24.29 -6.27 14.84
C SER A 190 -23.71 -7.41 15.67
N SER A 191 -22.39 -7.65 15.55
CA SER A 191 -21.68 -8.70 16.29
C SER A 191 -21.02 -8.21 17.59
N TYR A 192 -20.54 -6.96 17.63
CA TYR A 192 -19.70 -6.45 18.73
C TYR A 192 -20.25 -5.23 19.48
N ARG A 193 -21.40 -4.67 19.08
CA ARG A 193 -21.92 -3.32 19.46
C ARG A 193 -21.24 -2.18 18.69
N SER A 194 -21.74 -0.96 18.87
CA SER A 194 -21.25 0.26 18.23
C SER A 194 -19.75 0.47 18.42
N LEU A 195 -19.03 0.70 17.32
CA LEU A 195 -17.60 0.93 17.35
C LEU A 195 -17.28 2.32 17.92
N ILE A 196 -16.23 2.41 18.73
CA ILE A 196 -15.81 3.65 19.40
C ILE A 196 -14.82 4.39 18.48
N PRO A 197 -15.13 5.60 17.98
CA PRO A 197 -14.21 6.34 17.11
C PRO A 197 -12.92 6.75 17.83
N GLU A 198 -11.76 6.56 17.20
CA GLU A 198 -10.49 7.12 17.64
C GLU A 198 -10.12 8.33 16.79
N THR A 199 -10.67 9.50 17.15
CA THR A 199 -10.51 10.74 16.37
C THR A 199 -9.09 11.28 16.37
N GLU A 200 -8.26 10.95 17.36
CA GLU A 200 -6.86 11.42 17.46
C GLU A 200 -5.86 10.42 16.88
N PHE A 201 -6.21 9.14 16.76
CA PHE A 201 -5.29 8.14 16.24
C PHE A 201 -5.13 8.28 14.72
N ARG A 202 -3.88 8.38 14.27
CA ARG A 202 -3.53 8.54 12.86
C ARG A 202 -2.38 7.62 12.50
N THR A 203 -2.34 7.25 11.22
CA THR A 203 -1.23 6.50 10.62
C THR A 203 -0.89 7.11 9.26
N ASN A 204 0.11 6.56 8.57
CA ASN A 204 0.41 6.93 7.19
C ASN A 204 -0.66 6.44 6.22
N GLY A 205 -1.78 7.17 6.10
CA GLY A 205 -2.84 6.88 5.15
C GLY A 205 -4.20 7.47 5.51
N PRO A 206 -5.20 7.30 4.63
CA PRO A 206 -6.52 7.94 4.74
C PRO A 206 -7.48 7.25 5.72
N ALA A 207 -7.02 6.21 6.43
CA ALA A 207 -7.91 5.41 7.27
C ALA A 207 -8.43 6.20 8.47
N THR A 208 -9.73 6.06 8.74
CA THR A 208 -10.36 6.46 10.00
C THR A 208 -10.41 5.25 10.92
N TYR A 209 -10.06 5.43 12.20
CA TYR A 209 -9.87 4.33 13.13
C TYR A 209 -10.94 4.28 14.21
N TYR A 210 -11.27 3.07 14.61
CA TYR A 210 -12.22 2.76 15.65
C TYR A 210 -11.70 1.63 16.54
N GLN A 211 -12.13 1.60 17.79
CA GLN A 211 -11.96 0.47 18.69
C GLN A 211 -13.25 -0.33 18.83
N ILE A 212 -13.10 -1.64 19.06
CA ILE A 212 -14.21 -2.48 19.50
C ILE A 212 -14.39 -2.31 21.01
N PRO A 213 -15.61 -2.06 21.52
CA PRO A 213 -15.87 -1.95 22.95
C PRO A 213 -15.30 -3.12 23.76
N GLY A 214 -14.55 -2.80 24.82
CA GLY A 214 -13.94 -3.80 25.71
C GLY A 214 -12.71 -4.52 25.14
N ARG A 215 -12.20 -4.10 23.97
CA ARG A 215 -11.01 -4.69 23.33
C ARG A 215 -10.03 -3.57 22.95
N GLN A 216 -8.74 -3.90 22.91
CA GLN A 216 -7.71 -2.99 22.41
C GLN A 216 -7.55 -3.03 20.87
N GLN A 217 -8.34 -3.88 20.20
CA GLN A 217 -8.26 -4.04 18.75
C GLN A 217 -8.69 -2.76 18.03
N ARG A 218 -7.84 -2.28 17.12
CA ARG A 218 -8.13 -1.15 16.23
C ARG A 218 -8.52 -1.61 14.84
N ILE A 219 -9.64 -1.10 14.35
CA ILE A 219 -10.13 -1.31 13.00
C ILE A 219 -10.10 0.02 12.25
N GLY A 220 -9.47 0.04 11.10
CA GLY A 220 -9.46 1.18 10.19
C GLY A 220 -10.43 0.97 9.04
N PHE A 221 -11.06 2.05 8.59
CA PHE A 221 -11.88 2.06 7.38
C PHE A 221 -11.33 3.07 6.37
N ILE A 222 -11.16 2.63 5.12
CA ILE A 222 -10.76 3.46 3.99
C ILE A 222 -11.91 3.46 2.98
N GLY A 223 -12.76 4.48 3.08
CA GLY A 223 -13.89 4.69 2.18
C GLY A 223 -13.46 5.44 0.93
N ALA A 224 -12.62 4.83 0.09
CA ALA A 224 -12.09 5.49 -1.11
C ALA A 224 -13.17 5.82 -2.15
N MET A 225 -14.30 5.12 -2.12
CA MET A 225 -15.43 5.40 -2.99
C MET A 225 -16.47 6.25 -2.29
N THR A 226 -16.66 6.14 -0.97
CA THR A 226 -17.77 6.79 -0.24
C THR A 226 -17.39 8.02 0.58
N ASN A 227 -16.10 8.22 0.90
CA ASN A 227 -15.60 9.31 1.73
C ASN A 227 -14.43 10.03 1.07
N LEU A 228 -14.69 11.15 0.37
CA LEU A 228 -13.66 11.89 -0.37
C LEU A 228 -12.82 12.85 0.51
N HIS A 229 -13.18 13.05 1.78
CA HIS A 229 -12.54 14.07 2.64
C HIS A 229 -11.05 13.83 2.89
N PHE A 230 -10.54 12.61 2.68
CA PHE A 230 -9.11 12.35 2.83
C PHE A 230 -8.26 13.00 1.72
N CYS A 231 -8.85 13.44 0.60
CA CYS A 231 -8.13 14.14 -0.46
C CYS A 231 -7.62 15.52 0.01
N GLU A 232 -8.36 16.22 0.87
CA GLU A 232 -8.01 17.55 1.40
C GLU A 232 -6.67 17.55 2.16
N SER A 233 -6.29 16.41 2.75
CA SER A 233 -5.03 16.23 3.49
C SER A 233 -4.03 15.31 2.76
N CYS A 234 -4.30 14.96 1.50
CA CYS A 234 -3.47 14.01 0.75
C CYS A 234 -2.16 14.64 0.29
N ASN A 235 -1.06 14.22 0.88
CA ASN A 235 0.30 14.69 0.58
C ASN A 235 1.16 13.65 -0.17
N LYS A 236 0.52 12.74 -0.93
CA LYS A 236 1.20 11.63 -1.61
C LYS A 236 1.47 11.93 -3.07
N LEU A 237 2.65 11.50 -3.53
CA LEU A 237 2.96 11.25 -4.94
C LEU A 237 3.35 9.79 -5.08
N ARG A 238 3.25 9.27 -6.30
CA ARG A 238 3.66 7.91 -6.63
C ARG A 238 4.65 7.93 -7.78
N LEU A 239 5.75 7.22 -7.60
CA LEU A 239 6.73 6.94 -8.65
C LEU A 239 6.48 5.50 -9.11
N THR A 240 6.25 5.30 -10.40
CA THR A 240 6.13 3.95 -10.99
C THR A 240 7.52 3.37 -11.29
N CYS A 241 7.60 2.05 -11.46
CA CYS A 241 8.88 1.40 -11.77
C CYS A 241 9.51 1.84 -13.10
N ASP A 242 8.69 2.22 -14.09
CA ASP A 242 9.09 2.81 -15.39
C ASP A 242 9.29 4.35 -15.32
N GLY A 243 9.37 4.89 -14.10
CA GLY A 243 9.76 6.27 -13.85
C GLY A 243 8.75 7.33 -14.32
N LYS A 244 7.46 7.05 -14.11
CA LYS A 244 6.40 8.05 -14.19
C LYS A 244 6.04 8.54 -12.79
N LEU A 245 5.90 9.85 -12.64
CA LEU A 245 5.29 10.46 -11.47
C LEU A 245 3.78 10.58 -11.66
N ARG A 246 3.04 10.11 -10.67
CA ARG A 246 1.59 10.20 -10.57
C ARG A 246 1.23 11.04 -9.36
N PRO A 247 0.56 12.18 -9.54
CA PRO A 247 0.17 13.04 -8.42
C PRO A 247 -1.03 12.49 -7.64
N CYS A 248 -1.84 11.61 -8.25
CA CYS A 248 -3.01 10.98 -7.63
C CYS A 248 -3.18 9.53 -8.13
N LEU A 249 -3.69 8.66 -7.25
CA LEU A 249 -4.01 7.27 -7.61
C LEU A 249 -5.22 7.20 -8.54
N GLY A 250 -6.27 7.97 -8.26
CA GLY A 250 -7.49 8.04 -9.07
C GLY A 250 -7.46 9.16 -10.12
N SER A 251 -6.30 9.39 -10.71
CA SER A 251 -6.12 10.24 -11.89
C SER A 251 -5.27 9.48 -12.91
N TYR A 252 -5.50 9.71 -14.20
CA TYR A 252 -4.71 9.14 -15.30
C TYR A 252 -3.41 9.90 -15.57
N LEU A 253 -3.17 11.04 -14.88
CA LEU A 253 -1.99 11.86 -15.10
C LEU A 253 -0.71 11.12 -14.74
N GLU A 254 0.18 10.99 -15.71
CA GLU A 254 1.52 10.42 -15.60
C GLU A 254 2.54 11.36 -16.24
N PHE A 255 3.62 11.66 -15.52
CA PHE A 255 4.68 12.54 -16.00
C PHE A 255 6.00 11.77 -16.02
N ASP A 256 6.61 11.66 -17.19
CA ASP A 256 7.85 10.90 -17.38
C ASP A 256 9.07 11.65 -16.82
N ILE A 257 9.47 11.30 -15.60
CA ILE A 257 10.67 11.85 -14.97
C ILE A 257 11.93 11.07 -15.35
N MET A 258 11.80 9.82 -15.83
CA MET A 258 12.94 9.01 -16.27
C MET A 258 13.60 9.63 -17.50
N LYS A 259 12.82 10.16 -18.43
CA LYS A 259 13.33 10.81 -19.65
C LYS A 259 14.29 11.97 -19.35
N PRO A 260 13.93 13.02 -18.58
CA PRO A 260 14.89 14.07 -18.21
C PRO A 260 16.02 13.56 -17.31
N LEU A 261 15.75 12.62 -16.38
CA LEU A 261 16.78 12.03 -15.52
C LEU A 261 17.91 11.40 -16.34
N ARG A 262 17.56 10.56 -17.33
CA ARG A 262 18.52 9.90 -18.22
C ARG A 262 19.07 10.82 -19.32
N GLY A 263 18.37 11.91 -19.61
CA GLY A 263 18.87 13.00 -20.44
C GLY A 263 19.93 13.87 -19.76
N GLY A 264 20.31 13.57 -18.51
CA GLY A 264 21.35 14.29 -17.78
C GLY A 264 20.86 15.51 -17.01
N ALA A 265 19.55 15.62 -16.75
CA ALA A 265 19.01 16.71 -15.95
C ALA A 265 19.73 16.83 -14.60
N SER A 266 20.03 18.06 -14.21
CA SER A 266 20.51 18.44 -12.89
C SER A 266 19.46 18.17 -11.82
N ASP A 267 19.89 18.15 -10.56
CA ASP A 267 18.95 17.97 -9.45
C ASP A 267 17.94 19.12 -9.35
N GLU A 268 18.33 20.34 -9.72
CA GLU A 268 17.43 21.50 -9.70
C GLU A 268 16.34 21.38 -10.77
N GLU A 269 16.69 20.95 -11.99
CA GLU A 269 15.71 20.66 -13.04
C GLU A 269 14.73 19.56 -12.61
N LEU A 270 15.23 18.53 -11.91
CA LEU A 270 14.37 17.47 -11.36
C LEU A 270 13.46 18.00 -10.24
N LYS A 271 13.92 18.94 -9.40
CA LYS A 271 13.04 19.61 -8.40
C LYS A 271 11.91 20.37 -9.07
N GLN A 272 12.22 21.16 -10.09
CA GLN A 272 11.21 21.90 -10.85
C GLN A 272 10.22 20.94 -11.52
N PHE A 273 10.69 19.77 -11.99
CA PHE A 273 9.81 18.72 -12.50
C PHE A 273 8.85 18.22 -11.41
N PHE A 274 9.33 17.90 -10.20
CA PHE A 274 8.49 17.48 -9.09
C PHE A 274 7.43 18.55 -8.73
N LEU A 275 7.84 19.81 -8.61
CA LEU A 275 6.92 20.92 -8.31
C LEU A 275 5.83 21.04 -9.38
N GLY A 276 6.22 21.00 -10.66
CA GLY A 276 5.25 21.03 -11.76
C GLY A 276 4.30 19.83 -11.81
N VAL A 277 4.67 18.67 -11.24
CA VAL A 277 3.74 17.54 -11.07
C VAL A 277 2.80 17.79 -9.90
N VAL A 278 3.30 18.33 -8.79
CA VAL A 278 2.49 18.69 -7.61
C VAL A 278 1.45 19.74 -7.96
N ASP A 279 1.79 20.75 -8.76
CA ASP A 279 0.85 21.79 -9.20
C ASP A 279 -0.30 21.24 -10.05
N ARG A 280 -0.11 20.08 -10.67
CA ARG A 280 -1.13 19.38 -11.49
C ARG A 280 -1.87 18.31 -10.69
N LYS A 281 -1.65 18.23 -9.37
CA LYS A 281 -2.38 17.32 -8.50
C LYS A 281 -3.84 17.77 -8.45
N PRO A 282 -4.80 16.91 -8.82
CA PRO A 282 -6.21 17.28 -8.73
C PRO A 282 -6.62 17.43 -7.26
N GLU A 283 -7.59 18.29 -6.99
CA GLU A 283 -8.14 18.53 -5.65
C GLU A 283 -8.69 17.26 -5.01
N GLN A 284 -9.27 16.37 -5.83
CA GLN A 284 -9.78 15.07 -5.42
C GLN A 284 -9.55 14.01 -6.49
N HIS A 285 -9.65 12.74 -6.11
CA HIS A 285 -9.60 11.65 -7.09
C HIS A 285 -10.92 11.54 -7.87
N ASP A 286 -10.89 10.97 -9.07
CA ASP A 286 -12.07 10.85 -9.94
C ASP A 286 -12.44 9.39 -10.27
N PHE A 287 -12.37 8.51 -9.26
CA PHE A 287 -12.72 7.09 -9.45
C PHE A 287 -14.16 6.86 -9.96
N ARG A 288 -15.09 7.80 -9.70
CA ARG A 288 -16.51 7.59 -9.97
C ARG A 288 -16.92 7.97 -11.39
N ASN A 289 -16.42 9.07 -11.94
CA ASN A 289 -17.00 9.65 -13.14
C ASN A 289 -16.09 9.56 -14.36
N ASN A 290 -14.79 9.83 -14.20
CA ASN A 290 -13.87 9.94 -15.35
C ASN A 290 -12.58 9.08 -15.23
N TYR A 291 -12.48 8.17 -14.28
CA TYR A 291 -11.32 7.29 -14.19
C TYR A 291 -11.45 6.10 -15.14
N THR A 292 -10.69 6.13 -16.23
CA THR A 292 -10.46 4.96 -17.06
C THR A 292 -9.11 4.34 -16.70
N PRO A 293 -9.08 3.07 -16.24
CA PRO A 293 -7.84 2.36 -15.96
C PRO A 293 -6.93 2.28 -17.20
N GLY A 294 -5.81 3.01 -17.18
CA GLY A 294 -4.76 2.88 -18.21
C GLY A 294 -3.71 1.81 -17.89
N ARG A 295 -3.66 1.35 -16.63
CA ARG A 295 -2.70 0.36 -16.12
C ARG A 295 -3.34 -0.46 -14.99
N LYS A 296 -2.86 -1.68 -14.79
CA LYS A 296 -3.23 -2.49 -13.62
C LYS A 296 -2.57 -1.94 -12.35
N MET A 297 -3.19 -2.17 -11.19
CA MET A 297 -2.67 -1.75 -9.87
C MET A 297 -1.22 -2.21 -9.63
N ILE A 298 -0.87 -3.40 -10.12
CA ILE A 298 0.48 -3.97 -10.03
C ILE A 298 1.55 -3.21 -10.85
N ALA A 299 1.14 -2.43 -11.85
CA ALA A 299 2.04 -1.70 -12.77
C ALA A 299 2.19 -0.21 -12.39
N ILE A 300 1.49 0.23 -11.34
CA ILE A 300 1.55 1.62 -10.86
C ILE A 300 2.29 1.75 -9.53
N GLY A 301 2.89 0.68 -9.03
CA GLY A 301 3.82 0.76 -7.90
C GLY A 301 5.28 0.86 -8.36
N GLY A 302 6.14 1.30 -7.45
CA GLY A 302 7.58 1.50 -7.63
C GLY A 302 8.27 1.56 -6.28
#